data_AF-A0A9R0EV60-F1
#
_entry.id   AF-A0A9R0EV60-F1
#
_cell.length_a   1.000
_cell.length_b   1.000
_cell.length_c   1.000
_cell.angle_alpha   90.00
_cell.angle_beta   90.00
_cell.angle_gamma   90.00
#
_symmetry.space_group_name_H-M   'P 1'
#
loop_
_entity.id
_entity.type
_entity.pdbx_description
1 polymer ?
#
loop_
_entity_poly.entity_id
_entity_poly.type
_entity_poly.pdbx_seq_one_letter_code
_entity_poly.pdbx_strand_id
1 'polypeptide(L)'
;MPDDDGMAKEDKLDIFNLTVTIVVIIICIMNIATCVICLLGIYQDIPEYVYIYLIYSLVYLVVIILLLLASVITGRASIGFYFWDIISILGPEVDSDTSLNDYLRNHLNLRGTKYMCKEGGCGACVVAVTVNDPHRRTFSVNSCLVSITSCQDWEITTIEGIGNRARGYHPVQRTLAEYNGTQCGYCSPGFVMSMYSLLEANHYDLTQYEIENSFGSNTCRCTGSRPILDAFKSFAKDAPKPPPKIEDIEDLKICPGKGDCKGCGKDKNWCMVSQSDVDPPRIKKINLKDGHVWYRVNEVADIFTVLDAEGYESYMLVNGNTGRGAVPVLVHPRVLIDIQPIKELKGYYLDQNLVVGAGITLTDLMELFKDVSKTHEEFQYLYKLYEHLDLVAHIPVRNIGTVAGNLMTKYRLHAFSSDIFLLLETIGAVLVIGEYSNIKIK
;
A
#
# COMPACT_ATOMS: atom_id res chain seq x y z
N MET A 1 -48.42 30.74 -1.24
CA MET A 1 -48.49 30.49 0.20
C MET A 1 -49.90 30.04 0.53
N PRO A 2 -50.11 28.93 1.25
CA PRO A 2 -49.21 27.84 1.68
C PRO A 2 -49.62 26.47 1.03
N ASP A 3 -48.71 25.51 0.78
CA ASP A 3 -48.12 24.42 1.63
C ASP A 3 -49.06 23.19 1.72
N ASP A 4 -48.67 22.03 1.19
CA ASP A 4 -48.11 20.82 1.85
C ASP A 4 -49.13 19.68 1.57
N ASP A 5 -48.85 18.40 1.36
CA ASP A 5 -47.73 17.55 1.75
C ASP A 5 -47.81 16.28 0.89
N GLY A 6 -46.71 15.89 0.27
CA GLY A 6 -46.62 14.71 -0.61
C GLY A 6 -45.32 13.95 -0.39
N MET A 7 -44.90 13.80 0.88
CA MET A 7 -43.74 12.96 1.22
C MET A 7 -44.02 11.49 0.90
N ALA A 8 -43.30 10.98 -0.10
CA ALA A 8 -43.02 9.56 -0.21
C ALA A 8 -42.33 9.11 1.09
N LYS A 9 -42.94 8.16 1.79
CA LYS A 9 -42.36 7.50 2.96
C LYS A 9 -41.06 6.81 2.51
N GLU A 10 -39.93 7.34 2.95
CA GLU A 10 -38.70 6.56 3.02
C GLU A 10 -38.93 5.39 3.98
N ASP A 11 -38.77 4.17 3.47
CA ASP A 11 -38.68 2.96 4.28
C ASP A 11 -37.45 3.08 5.20
N LYS A 12 -37.67 3.61 6.41
CA LYS A 12 -36.73 3.47 7.51
C LYS A 12 -36.60 1.98 7.81
N LEU A 13 -35.54 1.37 7.29
CA LEU A 13 -35.09 0.04 7.70
C LEU A 13 -34.97 0.07 9.23
N ASP A 14 -35.84 -0.67 9.89
CA ASP A 14 -35.98 -0.63 11.35
C ASP A 14 -34.75 -1.29 12.00
N ILE A 15 -33.72 -0.47 12.25
CA ILE A 15 -32.40 -0.88 12.77
C ILE A 15 -32.54 -1.72 14.05
N PHE A 16 -33.61 -1.50 14.82
CA PHE A 16 -33.92 -2.29 16.00
C PHE A 16 -34.25 -3.74 15.64
N ASN A 17 -35.10 -3.96 14.63
CA ASN A 17 -35.47 -5.30 14.17
C ASN A 17 -34.29 -6.03 13.50
N LEU A 18 -33.42 -5.31 12.78
CA LEU A 18 -32.21 -5.91 12.21
C LEU A 18 -31.21 -6.33 13.29
N THR A 19 -31.04 -5.51 14.33
CA THR A 19 -30.15 -5.82 15.47
C THR A 19 -30.68 -7.02 16.25
N VAL A 20 -31.99 -7.07 16.52
CA VAL A 20 -32.63 -8.21 17.19
C VAL A 20 -32.51 -9.48 16.35
N THR A 21 -32.70 -9.40 15.03
CA THR A 21 -32.55 -10.55 14.13
C THR A 21 -31.11 -11.07 14.12
N ILE A 22 -30.12 -10.18 14.06
CA ILE A 22 -28.69 -10.55 14.12
C ILE A 22 -28.35 -11.20 15.46
N VAL A 23 -28.83 -10.66 16.59
CA VAL A 23 -28.61 -11.25 17.92
C VAL A 23 -29.23 -12.64 18.02
N VAL A 24 -30.44 -12.84 17.49
CA VAL A 24 -31.11 -14.16 17.47
C VAL A 24 -30.34 -15.16 16.60
N ILE A 25 -29.84 -14.74 15.44
CA ILE A 25 -29.02 -15.59 14.56
C ILE A 25 -27.70 -15.97 15.24
N ILE A 26 -27.04 -15.03 15.94
CA ILE A 26 -25.81 -15.31 16.70
C ILE A 26 -26.08 -16.33 17.81
N ILE A 27 -27.18 -16.17 18.57
CA ILE A 27 -27.56 -17.11 19.63
C ILE A 27 -27.86 -18.51 19.04
N CYS A 28 -28.53 -18.59 17.89
CA CYS A 28 -28.78 -19.86 17.21
C CYS A 28 -27.48 -20.52 16.74
N ILE A 29 -26.54 -19.77 16.15
CA ILE A 29 -25.25 -20.30 15.70
C ILE A 29 -24.42 -20.76 16.90
N MET A 30 -24.41 -20.01 18.01
CA MET A 30 -23.74 -20.41 19.24
C MET A 30 -24.32 -21.71 19.80
N ASN A 31 -25.64 -21.87 19.81
CA ASN A 31 -26.28 -23.11 20.28
C ASN A 31 -25.99 -24.29 19.35
N ILE A 32 -25.99 -24.09 18.02
CA ILE A 32 -25.66 -25.14 17.05
C ILE A 32 -24.20 -25.56 17.16
N ALA A 33 -23.27 -24.60 17.26
CA ALA A 33 -21.84 -24.88 17.44
C ALA A 33 -21.59 -25.68 18.73
N THR A 34 -22.25 -25.29 19.83
CA THR A 34 -22.18 -25.99 21.12
C THR A 34 -22.76 -27.41 21.02
N CYS A 35 -23.87 -27.60 20.30
CA CYS A 35 -24.45 -28.92 20.04
C CYS A 35 -23.54 -29.81 19.19
N VAL A 36 -22.93 -29.28 18.12
CA VAL A 36 -22.02 -30.03 17.24
C VAL A 36 -20.76 -30.46 17.99
N ILE A 37 -20.25 -29.59 18.85
CA ILE A 37 -19.12 -29.87 19.75
C ILE A 37 -19.44 -30.99 20.75
N CYS A 38 -20.63 -30.96 21.36
CA CYS A 38 -21.09 -32.02 22.25
C CYS A 38 -21.31 -33.35 21.51
N LEU A 39 -21.83 -33.31 20.28
CA LEU A 39 -22.08 -34.48 19.44
C LEU A 39 -20.79 -35.13 18.93
N LEU A 40 -19.73 -34.37 18.71
CA LEU A 40 -18.43 -34.86 18.24
C LEU A 40 -17.50 -35.34 19.36
N GLY A 41 -17.93 -35.28 20.63
CA GLY A 41 -17.18 -35.84 21.77
C GLY A 41 -15.83 -35.16 22.06
N ILE A 42 -15.58 -33.96 21.54
CA ILE A 42 -14.31 -33.22 21.66
C ILE A 42 -14.17 -32.52 23.02
N TYR A 43 -14.83 -33.04 24.06
CA TYR A 43 -14.93 -32.37 25.36
C TYR A 43 -13.73 -32.63 26.27
N GLN A 44 -12.82 -33.53 25.91
CA GLN A 44 -11.90 -34.09 26.91
C GLN A 44 -10.50 -33.49 27.01
N ASP A 45 -10.01 -32.61 26.12
CA ASP A 45 -8.62 -32.08 26.26
C ASP A 45 -8.35 -30.68 25.65
N ILE A 46 -9.38 -29.87 25.37
CA ILE A 46 -9.16 -28.53 24.78
C ILE A 46 -9.26 -27.43 25.87
N PRO A 47 -8.23 -26.60 26.07
CA PRO A 47 -8.27 -25.48 27.03
C PRO A 47 -9.34 -24.44 26.67
N GLU A 48 -10.05 -23.91 27.68
CA GLU A 48 -11.15 -22.93 27.51
C GLU A 48 -10.80 -21.71 26.63
N TYR A 49 -9.55 -21.25 26.65
CA TYR A 49 -9.12 -20.09 25.85
C TYR A 49 -9.12 -20.37 24.33
N VAL A 50 -8.91 -21.63 23.91
CA VAL A 50 -8.95 -22.03 22.50
C VAL A 50 -10.40 -22.01 21.99
N TYR A 51 -11.36 -22.37 22.85
CA TYR A 51 -12.80 -22.26 22.57
C TYR A 51 -13.23 -20.83 22.33
N ILE A 52 -12.83 -19.94 23.23
CA ILE A 52 -13.11 -18.50 23.12
C ILE A 52 -12.53 -17.99 21.79
N TYR A 53 -11.29 -18.35 21.44
CA TYR A 53 -10.66 -17.90 20.21
C TYR A 53 -11.35 -18.41 18.93
N LEU A 54 -11.80 -19.68 18.92
CA LEU A 54 -12.56 -20.28 17.81
C LEU A 54 -13.92 -19.62 17.63
N ILE A 55 -14.63 -19.36 18.74
CA ILE A 55 -15.93 -18.67 18.73
C ILE A 55 -15.74 -17.23 18.23
N TYR A 56 -14.76 -16.50 18.74
CA TYR A 56 -14.45 -15.14 18.27
C TYR A 56 -14.09 -15.13 16.77
N SER A 57 -13.30 -16.10 16.31
CA SER A 57 -12.91 -16.21 14.90
C SER A 57 -14.10 -16.53 13.99
N LEU A 58 -15.01 -17.42 14.42
CA LEU A 58 -16.24 -17.74 13.70
C LEU A 58 -17.23 -16.57 13.66
N VAL A 59 -17.40 -15.86 14.78
CA VAL A 59 -18.24 -14.64 14.83
C VAL A 59 -17.66 -13.56 13.91
N TYR A 60 -16.35 -13.36 13.93
CA TYR A 60 -15.68 -12.40 13.06
C TYR A 60 -15.83 -12.75 11.58
N LEU A 61 -15.71 -14.04 11.23
CA LEU A 61 -15.93 -14.53 9.87
C LEU A 61 -17.38 -14.31 9.40
N VAL A 62 -18.36 -14.58 10.25
CA VAL A 62 -19.79 -14.36 9.94
C VAL A 62 -20.10 -12.87 9.78
N VAL A 63 -19.52 -12.00 10.62
CA VAL A 63 -19.65 -10.54 10.48
C VAL A 63 -19.04 -10.06 9.16
N ILE A 64 -17.86 -10.55 8.78
CA ILE A 64 -17.23 -10.24 7.48
C ILE A 64 -18.13 -10.69 6.32
N ILE A 65 -18.67 -11.91 6.37
CA ILE A 65 -19.57 -12.42 5.33
C ILE A 65 -20.84 -11.57 5.23
N LEU A 66 -21.41 -11.14 6.36
CA LEU A 66 -22.58 -10.26 6.39
C LEU A 66 -22.26 -8.85 5.86
N LEU A 67 -21.07 -8.31 6.14
CA LEU A 67 -20.61 -7.03 5.59
C LEU A 67 -20.36 -7.12 4.08
N LEU A 68 -19.77 -8.21 3.60
CA LEU A 68 -19.58 -8.52 2.18
C LEU A 68 -20.92 -8.67 1.46
N LEU A 69 -21.86 -9.41 2.04
CA LEU A 69 -23.21 -9.55 1.49
C LEU A 69 -23.96 -8.22 1.51
N ALA A 70 -23.84 -7.43 2.57
CA ALA A 70 -24.43 -6.09 2.64
C ALA A 70 -23.83 -5.14 1.59
N SER A 71 -22.52 -5.20 1.31
CA SER A 71 -21.90 -4.39 0.24
C SER A 71 -22.36 -4.81 -1.15
N VAL A 72 -22.52 -6.12 -1.39
CA VAL A 72 -23.04 -6.66 -2.66
C VAL A 72 -24.52 -6.31 -2.84
N ILE A 73 -25.33 -6.37 -1.79
CA ILE A 73 -26.78 -6.11 -1.82
C ILE A 73 -27.08 -4.60 -1.93
N THR A 74 -26.24 -3.72 -1.37
CA THR A 74 -26.50 -2.26 -1.34
C THR A 74 -25.95 -1.48 -2.54
N GLY A 75 -25.23 -2.13 -3.48
CA GLY A 75 -24.70 -1.47 -4.68
C GLY A 75 -23.71 -0.33 -4.39
N ARG A 76 -23.16 -0.25 -3.17
CA ARG A 76 -22.17 0.77 -2.78
C ARG A 76 -20.79 0.37 -3.27
N ALA A 77 -20.19 1.19 -4.13
CA ALA A 77 -18.81 1.00 -4.58
C ALA A 77 -17.85 1.04 -3.38
N SER A 78 -16.99 0.03 -3.27
CA SER A 78 -16.12 -0.16 -2.10
C SER A 78 -14.69 -0.52 -2.50
N ILE A 79 -13.67 0.06 -1.88
CA ILE A 79 -12.25 -0.21 -2.20
C ILE A 79 -11.80 -1.48 -1.50
N GLY A 80 -11.40 -2.49 -2.26
CA GLY A 80 -10.71 -3.67 -1.74
C GLY A 80 -9.19 -3.44 -1.74
N PHE A 81 -8.55 -3.66 -0.60
CA PHE A 81 -7.09 -3.82 -0.53
C PHE A 81 -6.76 -4.96 0.43
N TYR A 82 -5.62 -5.60 0.23
CA TYR A 82 -5.24 -6.77 1.00
C TYR A 82 -4.38 -6.36 2.18
N PHE A 83 -4.75 -6.84 3.36
CA PHE A 83 -3.97 -6.71 4.58
C PHE A 83 -3.75 -8.12 5.14
N TRP A 84 -2.53 -8.65 5.00
CA TRP A 84 -2.17 -9.98 5.53
C TRP A 84 -3.13 -11.08 5.05
N ASP A 85 -3.39 -11.13 3.74
CA ASP A 85 -4.37 -12.02 3.10
C ASP A 85 -5.84 -11.79 3.51
N ILE A 86 -6.14 -10.73 4.27
CA ILE A 86 -7.50 -10.29 4.62
C ILE A 86 -7.90 -9.14 3.70
N ILE A 87 -9.00 -9.31 2.97
CA ILE A 87 -9.60 -8.22 2.18
C ILE A 87 -10.17 -7.19 3.15
N SER A 88 -9.61 -5.99 3.15
CA SER A 88 -10.20 -4.81 3.78
C SER A 88 -11.04 -4.09 2.75
N ILE A 89 -12.32 -3.88 3.07
CA ILE A 89 -13.27 -3.16 2.22
C ILE A 89 -13.50 -1.79 2.83
N LEU A 90 -13.07 -0.76 2.11
CA LEU A 90 -13.34 0.63 2.43
C LEU A 90 -14.66 1.06 1.81
N GLY A 91 -15.50 1.73 2.59
CA GLY A 91 -16.74 2.36 2.16
C GLY A 91 -16.76 3.89 2.34
N PRO A 92 -17.94 4.51 2.46
CA PRO A 92 -18.12 5.96 2.57
C PRO A 92 -17.70 6.54 3.94
N GLU A 93 -17.10 5.76 4.83
CA GLU A 93 -16.76 6.17 6.21
C GLU A 93 -15.47 6.97 6.35
N VAL A 94 -14.67 7.08 5.28
CA VAL A 94 -13.41 7.82 5.28
C VAL A 94 -13.57 9.24 4.71
N ASP A 95 -12.78 10.17 5.23
CA ASP A 95 -12.66 11.53 4.73
C ASP A 95 -11.60 11.61 3.61
N SER A 96 -11.66 12.64 2.75
CA SER A 96 -10.75 12.85 1.62
C SER A 96 -9.27 12.94 2.00
N ASP A 97 -8.97 13.42 3.21
CA ASP A 97 -7.61 13.56 3.74
C ASP A 97 -7.18 12.36 4.62
N THR A 98 -7.97 11.28 4.66
CA THR A 98 -7.60 10.08 5.44
C THR A 98 -6.38 9.42 4.83
N SER A 99 -5.23 9.57 5.48
CA SER A 99 -4.00 8.88 5.06
C SER A 99 -4.06 7.39 5.38
N LEU A 100 -3.31 6.58 4.64
CA LEU A 100 -3.09 5.16 4.97
C LEU A 100 -2.56 5.01 6.39
N ASN A 101 -1.68 5.92 6.84
CA ASN A 101 -1.16 5.90 8.20
C ASN A 101 -2.26 6.10 9.26
N ASP A 102 -3.11 7.10 9.07
CA ASP A 102 -4.20 7.40 10.00
C ASP A 102 -5.22 6.25 10.00
N TYR A 103 -5.50 5.65 8.83
CA TYR A 103 -6.37 4.48 8.73
C TYR A 103 -5.81 3.26 9.49
N LEU A 104 -4.55 2.87 9.23
CA LEU A 104 -3.89 1.76 9.92
C LEU A 104 -3.97 1.92 11.44
N ARG A 105 -3.73 3.14 11.94
CA ARG A 105 -3.60 3.38 13.38
C ARG A 105 -4.91 3.58 14.11
N ASN A 106 -5.87 4.26 13.48
CA ASN A 106 -7.09 4.73 14.15
C ASN A 106 -8.31 3.87 13.77
N HIS A 107 -8.31 3.26 12.58
CA HIS A 107 -9.39 2.36 12.16
C HIS A 107 -9.03 0.89 12.42
N LEU A 108 -7.82 0.47 12.01
CA LEU A 108 -7.37 -0.91 12.21
C LEU A 108 -6.64 -1.15 13.54
N ASN A 109 -6.34 -0.09 14.30
CA ASN A 109 -5.59 -0.15 15.57
C ASN A 109 -4.19 -0.77 15.46
N LEU A 110 -3.58 -0.73 14.28
CA LEU A 110 -2.23 -1.20 13.98
C LEU A 110 -1.24 -0.06 14.18
N ARG A 111 -0.79 0.10 15.44
CA ARG A 111 -0.02 1.26 15.89
C ARG A 111 1.49 1.08 15.78
N GLY A 112 1.96 -0.03 15.22
CA GLY A 112 3.36 -0.31 14.94
C GLY A 112 3.93 0.69 13.94
N THR A 113 3.24 0.93 12.83
CA THR A 113 3.55 2.03 11.91
C THR A 113 3.34 3.38 12.61
N LYS A 114 4.37 4.22 12.63
CA LYS A 114 4.35 5.51 13.36
C LYS A 114 4.02 6.67 12.44
N TYR A 115 3.65 7.81 13.01
CA TYR A 115 3.68 9.12 12.33
C TYR A 115 4.64 10.04 13.07
N MET A 116 5.23 11.00 12.36
CA MET A 116 6.06 12.04 12.98
C MET A 116 5.95 13.34 12.17
N CYS A 117 6.63 13.42 11.02
CA CYS A 117 6.67 14.64 10.19
C CYS A 117 5.39 14.86 9.33
N LYS A 118 4.68 13.78 8.95
CA LYS A 118 3.52 13.81 8.02
C LYS A 118 3.79 14.44 6.63
N GLU A 119 5.06 14.59 6.26
CA GLU A 119 5.50 15.16 4.98
C GLU A 119 6.42 14.21 4.19
N GLY A 120 6.58 12.97 4.65
CA GLY A 120 7.39 11.93 4.01
C GLY A 120 8.88 11.94 4.37
N GLY A 121 9.43 13.01 4.97
CA GLY A 121 10.87 13.16 5.18
C GLY A 121 11.53 12.23 6.21
N CYS A 122 10.80 11.73 7.21
CA CYS A 122 11.41 11.00 8.34
C CYS A 122 11.43 9.47 8.26
N GLY A 123 10.64 8.87 7.34
CA GLY A 123 10.60 7.43 7.14
C GLY A 123 9.94 6.59 8.25
N ALA A 124 9.52 7.19 9.37
CA ALA A 124 8.91 6.44 10.49
C ALA A 124 7.56 5.76 10.15
N CYS A 125 6.93 6.21 9.06
CA CYS A 125 5.63 5.72 8.56
C CYS A 125 5.76 4.73 7.39
N VAL A 126 6.96 4.23 7.09
CA VAL A 126 7.16 3.35 5.94
C VAL A 126 6.42 2.02 6.13
N VAL A 127 5.72 1.61 5.08
CA VAL A 127 5.08 0.30 4.91
C VAL A 127 5.49 -0.28 3.56
N ALA A 128 5.40 -1.61 3.42
CA ALA A 128 5.61 -2.28 2.15
C ALA A 128 4.28 -2.40 1.40
N VAL A 129 4.34 -2.21 0.09
CA VAL A 129 3.21 -2.33 -0.83
C VAL A 129 3.59 -3.35 -1.88
N THR A 130 2.76 -4.37 -2.07
CA THR A 130 2.86 -5.29 -3.19
C THR A 130 1.69 -5.09 -4.14
N VAL A 131 1.97 -4.94 -5.43
CA VAL A 131 0.97 -4.84 -6.49
C VAL A 131 1.22 -5.93 -7.52
N ASN A 132 0.16 -6.43 -8.17
CA ASN A 132 0.26 -7.55 -9.12
C ASN A 132 0.19 -7.14 -10.60
N ASP A 133 -0.02 -5.85 -10.92
CA ASP A 133 -0.18 -5.35 -12.31
C ASP A 133 0.96 -4.38 -12.69
N PRO A 134 1.71 -4.62 -13.79
CA PRO A 134 1.63 -5.78 -14.70
C PRO A 134 2.29 -7.07 -14.15
N HIS A 135 3.15 -6.93 -13.14
CA HIS A 135 3.83 -8.03 -12.48
C HIS A 135 3.84 -7.81 -10.97
N ARG A 136 3.94 -8.90 -10.20
CA ARG A 136 4.09 -8.82 -8.74
C ARG A 136 5.37 -8.08 -8.40
N ARG A 137 5.24 -6.86 -7.87
CA ARG A 137 6.36 -6.04 -7.39
C ARG A 137 6.08 -5.51 -6.00
N THR A 138 7.10 -5.51 -5.15
CA THR A 138 7.05 -4.99 -3.79
C THR A 138 7.90 -3.73 -3.70
N PHE A 139 7.36 -2.67 -3.11
CA PHE A 139 8.07 -1.40 -2.92
C PHE A 139 7.63 -0.71 -1.63
N SER A 140 8.46 0.21 -1.13
CA SER A 140 8.15 0.98 0.08
C SER A 140 7.37 2.25 -0.26
N VAL A 141 6.49 2.68 0.64
CA VAL A 141 5.78 3.97 0.56
C VAL A 141 5.76 4.66 1.93
N ASN A 142 5.71 6.00 1.94
CA ASN A 142 5.39 6.76 3.14
C ASN A 142 3.88 6.76 3.36
N SER A 143 3.36 5.92 4.26
CA SER A 143 1.91 5.78 4.50
C SER A 143 1.20 7.09 4.90
N CYS A 144 1.93 8.09 5.41
CA CYS A 144 1.35 9.40 5.73
C CYS A 144 1.02 10.26 4.50
N LEU A 145 1.63 9.99 3.34
CA LEU A 145 1.38 10.71 2.09
C LEU A 145 0.33 10.00 1.21
N VAL A 146 0.23 8.69 1.36
CA VAL A 146 -0.72 7.86 0.58
C VAL A 146 -2.13 8.09 1.11
N SER A 147 -3.05 8.51 0.22
CA SER A 147 -4.47 8.51 0.54
C SER A 147 -4.96 7.07 0.61
N ILE A 148 -5.76 6.75 1.64
CA ILE A 148 -6.34 5.41 1.76
C ILE A 148 -7.21 5.05 0.55
N THR A 149 -7.81 6.05 -0.12
CA THR A 149 -8.65 5.81 -1.28
C THR A 149 -7.87 5.32 -2.49
N SER A 150 -6.57 5.65 -2.58
CA SER A 150 -5.67 5.21 -3.66
C SER A 150 -5.10 3.80 -3.43
N CYS A 151 -5.29 3.19 -2.26
CA CYS A 151 -4.73 1.87 -1.94
C CYS A 151 -5.46 0.70 -2.59
N GLN A 152 -6.44 0.95 -3.47
CA GLN A 152 -7.17 -0.13 -4.10
C GLN A 152 -6.23 -1.07 -4.86
N ASP A 153 -6.44 -2.38 -4.67
CA ASP A 153 -5.67 -3.46 -5.28
C ASP A 153 -4.22 -3.56 -4.78
N TRP A 154 -3.87 -2.82 -3.72
CA TRP A 154 -2.57 -2.94 -3.05
C TRP A 154 -2.63 -4.00 -1.95
N GLU A 155 -1.54 -4.75 -1.79
CA GLU A 155 -1.28 -5.58 -0.63
C GLU A 155 -0.37 -4.80 0.33
N ILE A 156 -0.90 -4.40 1.48
CA ILE A 156 -0.19 -3.59 2.48
C ILE A 156 0.39 -4.48 3.57
N THR A 157 1.72 -4.44 3.71
CA THR A 157 2.44 -5.15 4.77
C THR A 157 3.05 -4.14 5.74
N THR A 158 2.70 -4.27 7.03
CA THR A 158 3.19 -3.42 8.13
C THR A 158 4.20 -4.16 9.00
N ILE A 159 4.80 -3.45 9.95
CA ILE A 159 5.77 -4.01 10.89
C ILE A 159 5.22 -5.22 11.66
N GLU A 160 3.94 -5.21 12.01
CA GLU A 160 3.31 -6.31 12.73
C GLU A 160 3.10 -7.54 11.84
N GLY A 161 3.05 -7.33 10.51
CA GLY A 161 2.73 -8.34 9.50
C GLY A 161 3.88 -9.24 9.13
N ILE A 162 5.09 -8.69 9.12
CA ILE A 162 6.30 -9.50 8.86
C ILE A 162 6.70 -10.37 10.06
N GLY A 163 6.26 -10.04 11.27
CA GLY A 163 6.61 -10.78 12.47
C GLY A 163 6.23 -10.06 13.77
N ASN A 164 5.98 -10.84 14.82
CA ASN A 164 5.57 -10.34 16.14
C ASN A 164 5.83 -11.38 17.25
N ARG A 165 5.55 -11.03 18.51
CA ARG A 165 5.78 -11.93 19.67
C ARG A 165 5.01 -13.25 19.60
N ALA A 166 3.85 -13.30 18.93
CA ALA A 166 3.04 -14.51 18.83
C ALA A 166 3.51 -15.45 17.70
N ARG A 167 3.99 -14.90 16.58
CA ARG A 167 4.40 -15.68 15.39
C ARG A 167 5.91 -15.85 15.24
N GLY A 168 6.69 -15.15 16.05
CA GLY A 168 8.13 -14.98 15.88
C GLY A 168 8.46 -13.72 15.09
N TYR A 169 9.65 -13.17 15.36
CA TYR A 169 10.16 -11.98 14.70
C TYR A 169 10.90 -12.33 13.40
N HIS A 170 10.64 -11.53 12.37
CA HIS A 170 11.33 -11.59 11.08
C HIS A 170 12.85 -11.39 11.27
N PRO A 171 13.72 -12.01 10.45
CA PRO A 171 15.17 -11.79 10.52
C PRO A 171 15.55 -10.31 10.57
N VAL A 172 14.96 -9.46 9.73
CA VAL A 172 15.23 -8.00 9.74
C VAL A 172 14.91 -7.35 11.09
N GLN A 173 13.82 -7.74 11.76
CA GLN A 173 13.46 -7.24 13.09
C GLN A 173 14.49 -7.70 14.14
N ARG A 174 14.87 -8.98 14.07
CA ARG A 174 15.81 -9.59 15.01
C ARG A 174 17.20 -9.00 14.88
N THR A 175 17.75 -8.93 13.67
CA THR A 175 19.09 -8.40 13.40
C THR A 175 19.22 -6.96 13.87
N LEU A 176 18.21 -6.11 13.65
CA LEU A 176 18.23 -4.74 14.16
C LEU A 176 18.35 -4.69 15.69
N ALA A 177 17.65 -5.57 16.40
CA ALA A 177 17.70 -5.65 17.86
C ALA A 177 19.04 -6.22 18.36
N GLU A 178 19.53 -7.30 17.75
CA GLU A 178 20.80 -7.98 18.12
C GLU A 178 22.02 -7.06 17.96
N TYR A 179 22.00 -6.17 16.97
CA TYR A 179 23.06 -5.19 16.72
C TYR A 179 22.92 -3.90 17.53
N ASN A 180 22.01 -3.85 18.50
CA ASN A 180 21.70 -2.64 19.28
C ASN A 180 21.28 -1.44 18.39
N GLY A 181 20.64 -1.71 17.26
CA GLY A 181 20.13 -0.71 16.32
C GLY A 181 18.87 0.01 16.80
N THR A 182 18.50 -0.14 18.08
CA THR A 182 17.34 0.51 18.69
C THR A 182 17.67 1.08 20.06
N GLN A 183 17.14 2.27 20.34
CA GLN A 183 17.19 2.92 21.66
C GLN A 183 15.78 3.32 22.09
N CYS A 184 15.27 4.46 21.62
CA CYS A 184 13.88 4.88 21.91
C CYS A 184 12.83 4.05 21.16
N GLY A 185 13.23 3.31 20.12
CA GLY A 185 12.37 2.43 19.34
C GLY A 185 11.40 3.10 18.36
N TYR A 186 11.25 4.43 18.39
CA TYR A 186 10.21 5.10 17.59
C TYR A 186 10.42 4.98 16.07
N CYS A 187 11.67 5.13 15.61
CA CYS A 187 11.99 5.01 14.17
C CYS A 187 12.18 3.55 13.72
N SER A 188 12.34 2.60 14.65
CA SER A 188 12.69 1.21 14.32
C SER A 188 11.70 0.53 13.37
N PRO A 189 10.37 0.67 13.51
CA PRO A 189 9.42 0.12 12.54
C PRO A 189 9.66 0.61 11.11
N GLY A 190 9.90 1.91 10.94
CA GLY A 190 10.18 2.50 9.63
C GLY A 190 11.47 1.97 9.01
N PHE A 191 12.54 1.85 9.81
CA PHE A 191 13.81 1.26 9.37
C PHE A 191 13.66 -0.21 8.95
N VAL A 192 12.96 -1.01 9.75
CA VAL A 192 12.69 -2.41 9.45
C VAL A 192 11.89 -2.54 8.16
N MET A 193 10.81 -1.75 7.99
CA MET A 193 9.97 -1.83 6.80
C MET A 193 10.68 -1.30 5.55
N SER A 194 11.54 -0.28 5.66
CA SER A 194 12.42 0.15 4.57
C SER A 194 13.34 -0.99 4.13
N MET A 195 14.03 -1.63 5.08
CA MET A 195 14.95 -2.72 4.77
C MET A 195 14.24 -3.95 4.19
N TYR A 196 13.10 -4.32 4.78
CA TYR A 196 12.26 -5.41 4.26
C TYR A 196 11.82 -5.15 2.82
N SER A 197 11.27 -3.97 2.54
CA SER A 197 10.82 -3.61 1.19
C SER A 197 11.98 -3.62 0.19
N LEU A 198 13.17 -3.16 0.61
CA LEU A 198 14.37 -3.14 -0.21
C LEU A 198 14.83 -4.55 -0.58
N LEU A 199 14.85 -5.48 0.39
CA LEU A 199 15.21 -6.88 0.15
C LEU A 199 14.24 -7.57 -0.81
N GLU A 200 12.93 -7.38 -0.59
CA GLU A 200 11.88 -7.94 -1.45
C GLU A 200 11.96 -7.40 -2.88
N ALA A 201 12.18 -6.09 -3.03
CA ALA A 201 12.28 -5.44 -4.34
C ALA A 201 13.49 -5.91 -5.16
N ASN A 202 14.59 -6.29 -4.50
CA ASN A 202 15.85 -6.64 -5.15
C ASN A 202 16.19 -8.13 -5.04
N HIS A 203 15.22 -8.97 -4.66
CA HIS A 203 15.41 -10.42 -4.50
C HIS A 203 16.63 -10.79 -3.65
N TYR A 204 16.90 -10.01 -2.59
CA TYR A 204 18.04 -10.20 -1.68
C TYR A 204 19.43 -10.08 -2.36
N ASP A 205 19.52 -9.47 -3.55
CA ASP A 205 20.78 -9.28 -4.29
C ASP A 205 21.30 -7.83 -4.22
N LEU A 206 21.71 -7.40 -3.02
CA LEU A 206 22.15 -6.03 -2.76
C LEU A 206 23.56 -5.97 -2.21
N THR A 207 24.29 -4.91 -2.56
CA THR A 207 25.57 -4.55 -1.95
C THR A 207 25.38 -3.73 -0.67
N GLN A 208 26.41 -3.67 0.17
CA GLN A 208 26.41 -2.83 1.37
C GLN A 208 26.21 -1.35 1.03
N TYR A 209 26.74 -0.90 -0.11
CA TYR A 209 26.59 0.47 -0.61
C TYR A 209 25.14 0.78 -0.97
N GLU A 210 24.48 -0.09 -1.72
CA GLU A 210 23.07 0.08 -2.10
C GLU A 210 22.15 0.10 -0.87
N ILE A 211 22.43 -0.78 0.11
CA ILE A 211 21.71 -0.79 1.38
C ILE A 211 21.88 0.54 2.13
N GLU A 212 23.11 1.04 2.27
CA GLU A 212 23.34 2.32 2.94
C GLU A 212 22.64 3.49 2.24
N ASN A 213 22.77 3.57 0.91
CA ASN A 213 22.18 4.64 0.11
C ASN A 213 20.64 4.63 0.17
N SER A 214 20.02 3.47 0.41
CA SER A 214 18.56 3.34 0.49
C SER A 214 17.92 4.02 1.71
N PHE A 215 18.68 4.27 2.79
CA PHE A 215 18.15 4.77 4.07
C PHE A 215 18.08 6.30 4.16
N GLY A 216 18.23 7.03 3.05
CA GLY A 216 18.13 8.49 3.02
C GLY A 216 16.83 9.06 3.61
N SER A 217 15.74 8.27 3.61
CA SER A 217 14.45 8.65 4.20
C SER A 217 14.28 8.36 5.68
N ASN A 218 15.17 7.56 6.29
CA ASN A 218 14.95 7.02 7.63
C ASN A 218 15.79 7.79 8.65
N THR A 219 15.15 8.68 9.41
CA THR A 219 15.84 9.49 10.41
C THR A 219 15.84 8.80 11.78
N CYS A 220 17.00 8.70 12.42
CA CYS A 220 17.13 8.33 13.83
C CYS A 220 17.83 9.45 14.61
N ARG A 221 17.26 9.85 15.76
CA ARG A 221 17.87 10.86 16.63
C ARG A 221 18.76 10.27 17.74
N CYS A 222 18.70 8.96 17.96
CA CYS A 222 19.28 8.33 19.15
C CYS A 222 20.54 7.51 18.83
N THR A 223 20.50 6.66 17.81
CA THR A 223 21.55 5.64 17.59
C THR A 223 22.80 6.16 16.88
N GLY A 224 22.72 7.34 16.27
CA GLY A 224 23.77 7.83 15.37
C GLY A 224 23.93 6.98 14.10
N SER A 225 22.89 6.19 13.73
CA SER A 225 22.78 5.34 12.54
C SER A 225 23.77 4.16 12.43
N ARG A 226 24.98 4.24 13.00
CA ARG A 226 26.01 3.18 12.90
C ARG A 226 25.46 1.78 13.22
N PRO A 227 24.87 1.49 14.39
CA PRO A 227 24.43 0.13 14.69
C PRO A 227 23.26 -0.34 13.80
N ILE A 228 22.49 0.59 13.22
CA ILE A 228 21.44 0.27 12.25
C ILE A 228 22.07 -0.16 10.92
N LEU A 229 23.07 0.58 10.46
CA LEU A 229 23.79 0.26 9.23
C LEU A 229 24.58 -1.04 9.37
N ASP A 230 25.26 -1.26 10.50
CA ASP A 230 25.96 -2.52 10.78
C ASP A 230 24.99 -3.72 10.73
N ALA A 231 23.79 -3.56 11.29
CA ALA A 231 22.73 -4.58 11.27
C ALA A 231 22.24 -4.87 9.85
N PHE A 232 21.94 -3.84 9.06
CA PHE A 232 21.30 -4.04 7.76
C PHE A 232 22.29 -4.38 6.65
N LYS A 233 23.52 -3.86 6.71
CA LYS A 233 24.60 -4.26 5.79
C LYS A 233 24.96 -5.74 5.93
N SER A 234 24.63 -6.40 7.05
CA SER A 234 24.84 -7.84 7.18
C SER A 234 23.99 -8.68 6.23
N PHE A 235 22.93 -8.11 5.62
CA PHE A 235 22.12 -8.78 4.59
C PHE A 235 22.70 -8.62 3.17
N ALA A 236 23.75 -7.82 3.01
CA ALA A 236 24.36 -7.61 1.71
C ALA A 236 25.09 -8.86 1.20
N LYS A 237 25.14 -9.04 -0.12
CA LYS A 237 25.90 -10.12 -0.76
C LYS A 237 27.41 -10.02 -0.57
N ASP A 238 27.92 -8.80 -0.39
CA ASP A 238 29.31 -8.47 -0.12
C ASP A 238 29.57 -8.21 1.37
N ALA A 239 28.63 -8.57 2.25
CA ALA A 239 28.85 -8.54 3.69
C ALA A 239 29.97 -9.54 4.07
N PRO A 240 30.89 -9.17 4.97
CA PRO A 240 31.84 -10.12 5.52
C PRO A 240 31.06 -11.27 6.15
N LYS A 241 31.22 -12.49 5.63
CA LYS A 241 30.60 -13.66 6.27
C LYS A 241 31.14 -13.72 7.69
N PRO A 242 30.28 -13.81 8.71
CA PRO A 242 30.77 -13.97 10.07
C PRO A 242 31.69 -15.20 10.09
N PRO A 243 32.78 -15.18 10.86
CA PRO A 243 33.49 -16.42 11.13
C PRO A 243 32.47 -17.46 11.61
N PRO A 244 32.61 -18.74 11.24
CA PRO A 244 31.66 -19.76 11.64
C PRO A 244 31.40 -19.62 13.13
N LYS A 245 30.12 -19.51 13.51
CA LYS A 245 29.71 -19.45 14.92
C LYS A 245 30.34 -20.68 15.58
N ILE A 246 31.28 -20.45 16.49
CA ILE A 246 31.74 -21.50 17.39
C ILE A 246 30.52 -21.77 18.26
N GLU A 247 29.85 -22.89 18.03
CA GLU A 247 28.75 -23.34 18.88
C GLU A 247 29.31 -23.45 20.30
N ASP A 248 28.63 -22.85 21.27
CA ASP A 248 28.97 -23.04 22.66
C ASP A 248 28.75 -24.52 22.99
N ILE A 249 29.64 -25.13 23.75
CA ILE A 249 29.60 -26.58 24.02
C ILE A 249 28.28 -27.02 24.67
N GLU A 250 27.58 -26.07 25.30
CA GLU A 250 26.29 -26.24 25.97
C GLU A 250 25.10 -26.32 24.99
N ASP A 251 25.26 -25.86 23.74
CA ASP A 251 24.23 -25.88 22.69
C ASP A 251 24.25 -27.15 21.83
N LEU A 252 25.25 -28.02 22.00
CA LEU A 252 25.37 -29.30 21.29
C LEU A 252 24.31 -30.29 21.77
N LYS A 253 23.19 -30.38 21.05
CA LYS A 253 22.23 -31.48 21.23
C LYS A 253 22.78 -32.77 20.63
N ILE A 254 23.22 -33.68 21.50
CA ILE A 254 23.48 -35.07 21.14
C ILE A 254 22.12 -35.74 20.84
N CYS A 255 21.86 -36.06 19.58
CA CYS A 255 20.66 -36.80 19.17
C CYS A 255 20.60 -38.18 19.84
N PRO A 256 19.51 -38.55 20.53
CA PRO A 256 19.23 -39.94 20.82
C PRO A 256 18.49 -40.55 19.62
N GLY A 257 19.17 -41.47 18.92
CA GLY A 257 18.54 -42.68 18.38
C GLY A 257 17.65 -42.55 17.13
N LYS A 258 18.06 -43.33 16.12
CA LYS A 258 17.30 -43.79 14.94
C LYS A 258 15.78 -43.95 15.13
N GLY A 259 15.01 -43.39 14.20
CA GLY A 259 13.63 -43.75 13.94
C GLY A 259 13.27 -43.46 12.47
N ASP A 260 12.87 -44.50 11.75
CA ASP A 260 12.49 -44.51 10.33
C ASP A 260 11.42 -43.45 9.97
N CYS A 261 11.68 -42.64 8.94
CA CYS A 261 10.63 -41.91 8.24
C CYS A 261 10.08 -42.78 7.09
N LYS A 262 9.02 -43.54 7.37
CA LYS A 262 8.12 -44.06 6.33
C LYS A 262 7.18 -42.94 5.88
N GLY A 263 7.08 -42.74 4.57
CA GLY A 263 6.23 -41.73 3.97
C GLY A 263 4.73 -41.99 4.16
N CYS A 264 3.97 -40.91 4.07
CA CYS A 264 2.54 -40.92 3.75
C CYS A 264 2.28 -39.80 2.75
N GLY A 265 1.76 -40.18 1.59
CA GLY A 265 1.23 -39.25 0.60
C GLY A 265 -0.28 -39.07 0.73
N LYS A 266 -0.71 -37.99 0.07
CA LYS A 266 -2.02 -37.67 -0.51
C LYS A 266 -3.10 -36.97 0.31
N ASP A 267 -3.68 -36.02 -0.41
CA ASP A 267 -5.00 -35.39 -0.33
C ASP A 267 -5.19 -34.21 0.62
N LYS A 268 -4.90 -33.01 0.08
CA LYS A 268 -5.89 -31.93 0.03
C LYS A 268 -5.87 -31.27 -1.34
N ASN A 269 -6.90 -31.58 -2.14
CA ASN A 269 -7.36 -30.69 -3.20
C ASN A 269 -7.67 -29.33 -2.54
N TRP A 270 -6.81 -28.33 -2.73
CA TRP A 270 -7.28 -26.96 -2.69
C TRP A 270 -7.87 -26.65 -4.05
N CYS A 271 -9.18 -26.46 -4.06
CA CYS A 271 -9.90 -25.91 -5.20
C CYS A 271 -9.37 -24.48 -5.39
N MET A 272 -8.70 -24.24 -6.52
CA MET A 272 -8.49 -22.89 -7.02
C MET A 272 -9.87 -22.30 -7.27
N VAL A 273 -10.21 -21.20 -6.58
CA VAL A 273 -11.26 -20.33 -7.09
C VAL A 273 -10.61 -19.52 -8.20
N SER A 274 -10.87 -19.90 -9.45
CA SER A 274 -10.73 -18.95 -10.56
C SER A 274 -11.74 -17.85 -10.31
N GLN A 275 -11.27 -16.64 -10.07
CA GLN A 275 -12.13 -15.46 -10.13
C GLN A 275 -12.43 -15.23 -11.60
N SER A 276 -13.51 -15.83 -12.09
CA SER A 276 -14.09 -15.47 -13.37
C SER A 276 -14.86 -14.16 -13.22
N ASP A 277 -14.37 -13.15 -13.92
CA ASP A 277 -15.13 -12.13 -14.66
C ASP A 277 -16.33 -11.51 -13.94
N VAL A 278 -16.02 -10.56 -13.07
CA VAL A 278 -16.74 -9.28 -13.10
C VAL A 278 -15.67 -8.27 -13.43
N ASP A 279 -15.61 -7.83 -14.69
CA ASP A 279 -14.78 -6.67 -15.03
C ASP A 279 -15.15 -5.55 -14.04
N PRO A 280 -14.19 -5.06 -13.23
CA PRO A 280 -14.49 -3.96 -12.33
C PRO A 280 -15.04 -2.80 -13.16
N PRO A 281 -16.01 -2.02 -12.62
CA PRO A 281 -16.60 -0.94 -13.39
C PRO A 281 -15.49 -0.02 -13.89
N ARG A 282 -15.53 0.28 -15.20
CA ARG A 282 -14.56 1.11 -15.90
C ARG A 282 -14.25 2.42 -15.15
N ILE A 283 -15.28 3.01 -14.55
CA ILE A 283 -15.21 4.14 -13.62
C ILE A 283 -15.83 3.73 -12.28
N LYS A 284 -15.09 3.91 -11.19
CA LYS A 284 -15.58 3.66 -9.84
C LYS A 284 -15.79 4.98 -9.11
N LYS A 285 -16.99 5.23 -8.57
CA LYS A 285 -17.36 6.44 -7.83
C LYS A 285 -17.60 6.12 -6.36
N ILE A 286 -17.01 6.88 -5.45
CA ILE A 286 -17.17 6.74 -4.00
C ILE A 286 -17.49 8.12 -3.42
N ASN A 287 -18.60 8.21 -2.70
CA ASN A 287 -18.93 9.42 -1.94
C ASN A 287 -18.24 9.30 -0.58
N LEU A 288 -17.41 10.29 -0.25
CA LEU A 288 -16.65 10.35 0.99
C LEU A 288 -17.49 11.02 2.09
N LYS A 289 -17.12 10.76 3.34
CA LYS A 289 -17.86 11.22 4.53
C LYS A 289 -17.91 12.75 4.64
N ASP A 290 -16.87 13.41 4.18
CA ASP A 290 -16.72 14.88 4.20
C ASP A 290 -17.38 15.59 3.00
N GLY A 291 -18.16 14.87 2.19
CA GLY A 291 -18.92 15.42 1.06
C GLY A 291 -18.14 15.48 -0.25
N HIS A 292 -16.87 15.06 -0.27
CA HIS A 292 -16.09 14.92 -1.50
C HIS A 292 -16.50 13.66 -2.27
N VAL A 293 -16.20 13.64 -3.56
CA VAL A 293 -16.42 12.49 -4.43
C VAL A 293 -15.09 12.02 -4.98
N TRP A 294 -14.78 10.75 -4.77
CA TRP A 294 -13.60 10.10 -5.31
C TRP A 294 -13.96 9.21 -6.49
N TYR A 295 -13.20 9.33 -7.56
CA TYR A 295 -13.30 8.55 -8.78
C TYR A 295 -12.02 7.75 -9.00
N ARG A 296 -12.13 6.52 -9.47
CA ARG A 296 -11.01 5.75 -10.05
C ARG A 296 -11.31 5.47 -11.51
N VAL A 297 -10.34 5.77 -12.36
CA VAL A 297 -10.44 5.64 -13.81
C VAL A 297 -9.32 4.77 -14.34
N ASN A 298 -9.59 4.03 -15.41
CA ASN A 298 -8.62 3.11 -16.02
C ASN A 298 -8.11 3.58 -17.38
N GLU A 299 -8.82 4.51 -18.03
CA GLU A 299 -8.44 5.07 -19.33
C GLU A 299 -8.39 6.61 -19.27
N VAL A 300 -7.60 7.23 -20.14
CA VAL A 300 -7.53 8.71 -20.24
C VAL A 300 -8.89 9.33 -20.58
N ALA A 301 -9.67 8.68 -21.44
CA ALA A 301 -11.00 9.15 -21.84
C ALA A 301 -11.99 9.25 -20.66
N ASP A 302 -11.79 8.43 -19.62
CA ASP A 302 -12.67 8.38 -18.47
C ASP A 302 -12.50 9.60 -17.56
N ILE A 303 -11.31 10.22 -17.57
CA ILE A 303 -11.07 11.49 -16.87
C ILE A 303 -12.06 12.53 -17.40
N PHE A 304 -12.16 12.67 -18.71
CA PHE A 304 -13.04 13.64 -19.34
C PHE A 304 -14.51 13.28 -19.17
N THR A 305 -14.84 11.99 -19.18
CA THR A 305 -16.21 11.53 -18.85
C THR A 305 -16.63 11.96 -17.45
N VAL A 306 -15.73 11.86 -16.46
CA VAL A 306 -15.98 12.35 -15.09
C VAL A 306 -16.11 13.87 -15.06
N LEU A 307 -15.24 14.60 -15.75
CA LEU A 307 -15.28 16.06 -15.78
C LEU A 307 -16.50 16.62 -16.50
N ASP A 308 -16.96 15.98 -17.57
CA ASP A 308 -18.19 16.34 -18.27
C ASP A 308 -19.44 16.16 -17.37
N ALA A 309 -19.41 15.17 -16.46
CA ALA A 309 -20.49 14.90 -15.52
C ALA A 309 -20.46 15.79 -14.26
N GLU A 310 -19.27 16.08 -13.73
CA GLU A 310 -19.07 16.76 -12.45
C GLU A 310 -18.69 18.25 -12.59
N GLY A 311 -18.28 18.67 -13.78
CA GLY A 311 -17.77 20.01 -14.08
C GLY A 311 -16.26 20.15 -13.88
N TYR A 312 -15.69 21.20 -14.49
CA TYR A 312 -14.24 21.45 -14.58
C TYR A 312 -13.70 22.39 -13.49
N GLU A 313 -14.56 22.91 -12.61
CA GLU A 313 -14.21 24.00 -11.68
C GLU A 313 -13.52 23.53 -10.39
N SER A 314 -13.79 22.30 -9.94
CA SER A 314 -13.32 21.82 -8.62
C SER A 314 -12.93 20.35 -8.66
N TYR A 315 -11.79 20.09 -9.30
CA TYR A 315 -11.22 18.74 -9.39
C TYR A 315 -9.72 18.69 -9.08
N MET A 316 -9.25 17.50 -8.75
CA MET A 316 -7.84 17.17 -8.65
C MET A 316 -7.58 15.78 -9.23
N LEU A 317 -6.61 15.69 -10.13
CA LEU A 317 -6.05 14.39 -10.55
C LEU A 317 -5.09 13.91 -9.46
N VAL A 318 -5.33 12.72 -8.94
CA VAL A 318 -4.56 12.09 -7.87
C VAL A 318 -3.79 10.92 -8.44
N ASN A 319 -2.49 10.85 -8.12
CA ASN A 319 -1.65 9.70 -8.40
C ASN A 319 -0.86 9.37 -7.12
N GLY A 320 0.46 9.57 -7.07
CA GLY A 320 1.25 9.31 -5.86
C GLY A 320 0.99 10.20 -4.65
N ASN A 321 0.29 11.33 -4.80
CA ASN A 321 -0.02 12.30 -3.74
C ASN A 321 1.20 12.84 -2.96
N THR A 322 2.44 12.62 -3.43
CA THR A 322 3.65 12.97 -2.69
C THR A 322 3.96 14.46 -2.65
N GLY A 323 3.42 15.23 -3.61
CA GLY A 323 3.55 16.69 -3.66
C GLY A 323 3.05 17.38 -2.38
N ARG A 324 2.10 16.78 -1.65
CA ARG A 324 1.58 17.31 -0.38
C ARG A 324 2.65 17.47 0.70
N GLY A 325 3.74 16.69 0.63
CA GLY A 325 4.84 16.78 1.57
C GLY A 325 5.68 18.05 1.37
N ALA A 326 5.78 18.54 0.13
CA ALA A 326 6.48 19.78 -0.18
C ALA A 326 5.53 21.00 -0.20
N VAL A 327 4.32 20.81 -0.71
CA VAL A 327 3.29 21.84 -0.83
C VAL A 327 2.00 21.30 -0.20
N PRO A 328 1.72 21.62 1.08
CA PRO A 328 0.57 21.10 1.79
C PRO A 328 -0.75 21.39 1.08
N VAL A 329 -1.60 20.36 0.97
CA VAL A 329 -2.98 20.52 0.52
C VAL A 329 -3.83 20.81 1.75
N LEU A 330 -4.27 22.06 1.90
CA LEU A 330 -5.07 22.48 3.06
C LEU A 330 -6.55 22.11 2.92
N VAL A 331 -7.07 22.14 1.69
CA VAL A 331 -8.45 21.81 1.36
C VAL A 331 -8.45 21.07 0.03
N HIS A 332 -9.10 19.91 -0.01
CA HIS A 332 -9.27 19.16 -1.24
C HIS A 332 -10.36 19.77 -2.13
N PRO A 333 -10.22 19.73 -3.47
CA PRO A 333 -11.32 20.05 -4.37
C PRO A 333 -12.43 19.00 -4.28
N ARG A 334 -13.67 19.39 -4.60
CA ARG A 334 -14.88 18.55 -4.47
C ARG A 334 -14.72 17.17 -5.12
N VAL A 335 -14.06 17.12 -6.28
CA VAL A 335 -13.86 15.90 -7.08
C VAL A 335 -12.39 15.48 -7.05
N LEU A 336 -12.14 14.24 -6.65
CA LEU A 336 -10.82 13.63 -6.70
C LEU A 336 -10.84 12.50 -7.73
N ILE A 337 -9.92 12.51 -8.69
CA ILE A 337 -9.85 11.50 -9.76
C ILE A 337 -8.52 10.77 -9.63
N ASP A 338 -8.55 9.55 -9.11
CA ASP A 338 -7.42 8.64 -9.08
C ASP A 338 -7.11 8.12 -10.50
N ILE A 339 -6.01 8.65 -11.04
CA ILE A 339 -5.45 8.30 -12.35
C ILE A 339 -4.31 7.30 -12.24
N GLN A 340 -3.99 6.81 -11.04
CA GLN A 340 -2.94 5.81 -10.84
C GLN A 340 -3.12 4.56 -11.73
N PRO A 341 -4.33 4.05 -12.02
CA PRO A 341 -4.47 2.81 -12.80
C PRO A 341 -4.18 2.95 -14.30
N ILE A 342 -4.24 4.18 -14.85
CA ILE A 342 -4.18 4.42 -16.29
C ILE A 342 -2.83 3.97 -16.85
N LYS A 343 -2.85 2.98 -17.77
CA LYS A 343 -1.64 2.36 -18.31
C LYS A 343 -0.98 3.23 -19.38
N GLU A 344 -1.79 3.95 -20.14
CA GLU A 344 -1.38 4.89 -21.19
C GLU A 344 -0.48 6.01 -20.64
N LEU A 345 -0.64 6.34 -19.36
CA LEU A 345 0.18 7.37 -18.69
C LEU A 345 1.49 6.83 -18.13
N LYS A 346 1.73 5.51 -18.06
CA LYS A 346 2.92 4.94 -17.42
C LYS A 346 3.99 4.41 -18.37
N GLY A 347 3.63 4.20 -19.64
CA GLY A 347 4.53 3.66 -20.64
C GLY A 347 5.56 4.66 -21.15
N TYR A 348 6.43 4.19 -22.04
CA TYR A 348 7.30 5.02 -22.85
C TYR A 348 7.32 4.48 -24.28
N TYR A 349 7.70 5.32 -25.23
CA TYR A 349 7.93 4.97 -26.61
C TYR A 349 9.27 5.56 -27.05
N LEU A 350 10.11 4.74 -27.68
CA LEU A 350 11.42 5.14 -28.15
C LEU A 350 11.48 4.95 -29.67
N ASP A 351 11.69 6.05 -30.39
CA ASP A 351 12.00 6.07 -31.82
C ASP A 351 13.11 7.13 -32.01
N GLN A 352 12.91 8.16 -32.85
CA GLN A 352 13.84 9.30 -32.90
C GLN A 352 13.88 10.10 -31.59
N ASN A 353 12.79 10.03 -30.82
CA ASN A 353 12.65 10.70 -29.53
C ASN A 353 12.25 9.68 -28.47
N LEU A 354 12.66 9.93 -27.22
CA LEU A 354 12.15 9.23 -26.05
C LEU A 354 10.89 9.94 -25.55
N VAL A 355 9.73 9.34 -25.77
CA VAL A 355 8.44 9.83 -25.26
C VAL A 355 8.11 9.07 -23.98
N VAL A 356 7.86 9.80 -22.90
CA VAL A 356 7.61 9.22 -21.58
C VAL A 356 6.22 9.60 -21.11
N GLY A 357 5.48 8.62 -20.59
CA GLY A 357 4.15 8.81 -20.03
C GLY A 357 4.17 9.72 -18.79
N ALA A 358 3.18 10.61 -18.71
CA ALA A 358 3.06 11.60 -17.64
C ALA A 358 2.96 11.00 -16.21
N GLY A 359 2.35 9.83 -16.10
CA GLY A 359 2.14 9.06 -14.88
C GLY A 359 3.25 8.08 -14.53
N ILE A 360 4.38 8.07 -15.27
CA ILE A 360 5.55 7.29 -14.88
C ILE A 360 6.03 7.74 -13.49
N THR A 361 6.40 6.79 -12.64
CA THR A 361 6.98 7.11 -11.34
C THR A 361 8.43 7.57 -11.52
N LEU A 362 8.98 8.28 -10.54
CA LEU A 362 10.39 8.69 -10.61
C LEU A 362 11.32 7.48 -10.55
N THR A 363 10.96 6.43 -9.81
CA THR A 363 11.73 5.17 -9.80
C THR A 363 11.76 4.53 -11.19
N ASP A 364 10.60 4.36 -11.84
CA ASP A 364 10.53 3.76 -13.17
C ASP A 364 11.24 4.65 -14.23
N LEU A 365 11.17 5.99 -14.09
CA LEU A 365 11.90 6.93 -14.95
C LEU A 365 13.42 6.78 -14.80
N MET A 366 13.91 6.65 -13.57
CA MET A 366 15.33 6.48 -13.28
C MET A 366 15.87 5.19 -13.92
N GLU A 367 15.12 4.09 -13.79
CA GLU A 367 15.46 2.81 -14.45
C GLU A 367 15.49 2.98 -15.98
N LEU A 368 14.46 3.61 -16.55
CA LEU A 368 14.39 3.91 -17.98
C LEU A 368 15.61 4.71 -18.46
N PHE A 369 15.98 5.79 -17.75
CA PHE A 369 17.14 6.61 -18.11
C PHE A 369 18.45 5.82 -18.03
N LYS A 370 18.60 5.00 -16.99
CA LYS A 370 19.77 4.14 -16.80
C LYS A 370 19.89 3.09 -17.92
N ASP A 371 18.80 2.48 -18.33
CA ASP A 371 18.80 1.42 -19.35
C ASP A 371 18.94 1.98 -20.76
N VAL A 372 18.21 3.05 -21.11
CA VAL A 372 18.31 3.70 -22.41
C VAL A 372 19.71 4.28 -22.63
N SER A 373 20.30 4.90 -21.60
CA SER A 373 21.67 5.45 -21.70
C SER A 373 22.76 4.41 -22.02
N LYS A 374 22.54 3.14 -21.66
CA LYS A 374 23.49 2.04 -21.93
C LYS A 374 23.27 1.40 -23.30
N THR A 375 22.03 1.45 -23.79
CA THR A 375 21.61 0.73 -24.99
C THR A 375 21.62 1.61 -26.25
N HIS A 376 21.50 2.93 -26.10
CA HIS A 376 21.40 3.89 -27.21
C HIS A 376 22.43 5.01 -27.03
N GLU A 377 23.36 5.13 -27.98
CA GLU A 377 24.49 6.06 -27.91
C GLU A 377 24.01 7.53 -27.88
N GLU A 378 22.97 7.84 -28.65
CA GLU A 378 22.35 9.15 -28.74
C GLU A 378 21.66 9.60 -27.43
N PHE A 379 21.38 8.65 -26.52
CA PHE A 379 20.75 8.91 -25.22
C PHE A 379 21.70 8.71 -24.03
N GLN A 380 23.01 8.62 -24.23
CA GLN A 380 24.00 8.45 -23.15
C GLN A 380 23.90 9.54 -22.06
N TYR A 381 23.47 10.76 -22.43
CA TYR A 381 23.27 11.86 -21.49
C TYR A 381 22.21 11.56 -20.41
N LEU A 382 21.27 10.64 -20.65
CA LEU A 382 20.25 10.24 -19.68
C LEU A 382 20.87 9.65 -18.41
N TYR A 383 22.08 9.08 -18.48
CA TYR A 383 22.79 8.61 -17.29
C TYR A 383 23.11 9.77 -16.33
N LYS A 384 23.43 10.96 -16.86
CA LYS A 384 23.63 12.16 -16.01
C LYS A 384 22.32 12.63 -15.40
N LEU A 385 21.21 12.58 -16.13
CA LEU A 385 19.89 12.88 -15.56
C LEU A 385 19.53 11.89 -14.46
N TYR A 386 19.84 10.59 -14.62
CA TYR A 386 19.70 9.58 -13.57
C TYR A 386 20.51 9.94 -12.32
N GLU A 387 21.79 10.33 -12.46
CA GLU A 387 22.62 10.74 -11.31
C GLU A 387 22.02 11.93 -10.56
N HIS A 388 21.47 12.91 -11.27
CA HIS A 388 20.78 14.04 -10.64
C HIS A 388 19.46 13.63 -9.99
N LEU A 389 18.68 12.75 -10.63
CA LEU A 389 17.42 12.25 -10.07
C LEU A 389 17.63 11.39 -8.81
N ASP A 390 18.78 10.72 -8.66
CA ASP A 390 19.07 9.95 -7.45
C ASP A 390 19.17 10.84 -6.19
N LEU A 391 19.55 12.11 -6.38
CA LEU A 391 19.57 13.15 -5.34
C LEU A 391 18.19 13.76 -5.06
N VAL A 392 17.18 13.47 -5.90
CA VAL A 392 15.82 14.01 -5.76
C VAL A 392 14.97 13.11 -4.88
N ALA A 393 14.58 13.64 -3.73
CA ALA A 393 13.78 12.94 -2.72
C ALA A 393 14.39 11.57 -2.33
N HIS A 394 13.57 10.69 -1.76
CA HIS A 394 14.00 9.36 -1.31
C HIS A 394 13.10 8.27 -1.89
N ILE A 395 13.55 7.02 -1.84
CA ILE A 395 12.92 5.86 -2.50
C ILE A 395 11.40 5.79 -2.26
N PRO A 396 10.87 5.81 -1.01
CA PRO A 396 9.42 5.81 -0.79
C PRO A 396 8.62 6.91 -1.47
N VAL A 397 9.21 8.10 -1.67
CA VAL A 397 8.57 9.20 -2.42
C VAL A 397 8.68 8.95 -3.93
N ARG A 398 9.83 8.48 -4.42
CA ARG A 398 10.08 8.20 -5.83
C ARG A 398 9.23 7.04 -6.38
N ASN A 399 8.93 6.04 -5.54
CA ASN A 399 8.17 4.84 -5.92
C ASN A 399 6.73 5.12 -6.35
N ILE A 400 6.17 6.28 -5.95
CA ILE A 400 4.79 6.66 -6.29
C ILE A 400 4.70 8.09 -6.83
N GLY A 401 5.66 8.96 -6.54
CA GLY A 401 5.74 10.30 -7.10
C GLY A 401 5.95 10.24 -8.60
N THR A 402 5.18 11.04 -9.35
CA THR A 402 5.21 11.03 -10.82
C THR A 402 5.83 12.30 -11.38
N VAL A 403 6.32 12.20 -12.62
CA VAL A 403 6.88 13.35 -13.36
C VAL A 403 5.83 14.45 -13.49
N ALA A 404 4.62 14.12 -13.98
CA ALA A 404 3.57 15.12 -14.13
C ALA A 404 3.11 15.69 -12.80
N GLY A 405 3.04 14.90 -11.72
CA GLY A 405 2.71 15.41 -10.39
C GLY A 405 3.72 16.48 -9.92
N ASN A 406 5.00 16.25 -10.19
CA ASN A 406 6.05 17.22 -9.87
C ASN A 406 5.93 18.50 -10.74
N LEU A 407 5.79 18.35 -12.06
CA LEU A 407 5.63 19.49 -12.98
C LEU A 407 4.37 20.30 -12.69
N MET A 408 3.26 19.66 -12.37
CA MET A 408 2.02 20.33 -11.97
C MET A 408 2.18 21.09 -10.64
N THR A 409 3.00 20.58 -9.71
CA THR A 409 3.33 21.31 -8.47
C THR A 409 4.12 22.58 -8.81
N LYS A 410 5.11 22.48 -9.70
CA LYS A 410 5.88 23.63 -10.20
C LYS A 410 5.00 24.66 -10.92
N TYR A 411 4.07 24.19 -11.74
CA TYR A 411 3.11 25.03 -12.45
C TYR A 411 2.17 25.77 -11.50
N ARG A 412 1.61 25.07 -10.50
CA ARG A 412 0.68 25.67 -9.52
C ARG A 412 1.38 26.63 -8.56
N LEU A 413 2.60 26.32 -8.15
CA LEU A 413 3.40 27.14 -7.25
C LEU A 413 4.77 27.40 -7.88
N HIS A 414 4.91 28.54 -8.55
CA HIS A 414 6.16 28.89 -9.25
C HIS A 414 7.38 28.94 -8.32
N ALA A 415 7.19 29.19 -7.01
CA ALA A 415 8.25 29.18 -6.00
C ALA A 415 8.77 27.78 -5.64
N PHE A 416 8.06 26.71 -6.02
CA PHE A 416 8.53 25.35 -5.81
C PHE A 416 9.82 25.09 -6.61
N SER A 417 10.87 24.69 -5.90
CA SER A 417 12.14 24.29 -6.51
C SER A 417 12.02 22.86 -7.01
N SER A 418 11.93 22.70 -8.33
CA SER A 418 11.83 21.39 -8.97
C SER A 418 13.11 21.11 -9.76
N ASP A 419 13.90 20.17 -9.26
CA ASP A 419 15.06 19.65 -9.97
C ASP A 419 14.63 18.91 -11.24
N ILE A 420 13.48 18.21 -11.21
CA ILE A 420 12.93 17.50 -12.38
C ILE A 420 12.59 18.48 -13.51
N PHE A 421 11.94 19.61 -13.18
CA PHE A 421 11.65 20.66 -14.15
C PHE A 421 12.94 21.19 -14.77
N LEU A 422 13.96 21.49 -13.96
CA LEU A 422 15.24 21.97 -14.46
C LEU A 422 15.93 20.95 -15.37
N LEU A 423 15.96 19.67 -14.99
CA LEU A 423 16.54 18.61 -15.82
C LEU A 423 15.82 18.50 -17.18
N LEU A 424 14.49 18.54 -17.19
CA LEU A 424 13.72 18.46 -18.43
C LEU A 424 13.89 19.72 -19.30
N GLU A 425 13.94 20.90 -18.69
CA GLU A 425 14.22 22.17 -19.38
C GLU A 425 15.60 22.15 -20.04
N THR A 426 16.63 21.62 -19.36
CA THR A 426 18.01 21.59 -19.89
C THR A 426 18.17 20.78 -21.17
N ILE A 427 17.32 19.78 -21.40
CA ILE A 427 17.31 18.96 -22.60
C ILE A 427 16.26 19.40 -23.63
N GLY A 428 15.56 20.51 -23.37
CA GLY A 428 14.49 21.02 -24.25
C GLY A 428 13.31 20.05 -24.36
N ALA A 429 12.96 19.35 -23.28
CA ALA A 429 11.85 18.41 -23.29
C ALA A 429 10.53 19.10 -23.63
N VAL A 430 9.72 18.45 -24.47
CA VAL A 430 8.42 18.98 -24.92
C VAL A 430 7.30 18.30 -24.14
N LEU A 431 6.38 19.10 -23.61
CA LEU A 431 5.16 18.59 -22.96
C LEU A 431 4.02 18.50 -23.98
N VAL A 432 3.41 17.32 -24.09
CA VAL A 432 2.18 17.13 -24.87
C VAL A 432 0.98 17.27 -23.92
N ILE A 433 0.14 18.27 -24.17
CA ILE A 433 -1.08 18.51 -23.40
C ILE A 433 -2.26 17.95 -24.19
N GLY A 434 -2.99 16.99 -23.59
CA GLY A 434 -4.20 16.45 -24.17
C GLY A 434 -5.41 17.33 -23.86
N GLU A 435 -6.19 17.64 -24.89
CA GLU A 435 -7.50 18.28 -24.78
C GLU A 435 -8.57 17.31 -25.29
N TYR A 436 -9.69 17.19 -24.58
CA TYR A 436 -10.81 16.38 -25.03
C TYR A 436 -11.82 17.26 -25.75
N SER A 437 -11.62 17.43 -27.05
CA SER A 437 -12.53 18.17 -27.91
C SER A 437 -13.75 17.30 -28.26
N ASN A 438 -14.76 17.26 -27.38
CA ASN A 438 -16.09 16.70 -27.68
C ASN A 438 -17.10 17.79 -28.10
N ILE A 439 -16.63 18.80 -28.85
CA ILE A 439 -17.53 19.77 -29.49
C ILE A 439 -18.16 19.09 -30.71
N LYS A 440 -19.28 18.41 -30.50
CA LYS A 440 -20.27 18.31 -31.57
C LYS A 440 -20.82 19.72 -31.79
N ILE A 441 -20.27 20.42 -32.77
CA ILE A 441 -20.91 21.60 -33.34
C ILE A 441 -22.28 21.10 -33.85
N LYS A 442 -23.34 21.49 -33.15
CA LYS A 442 -24.71 21.28 -33.62
C LYS A 442 -25.07 22.34 -34.64
#